data_AF-A0A7J2TPA0-F1
#
_entry.id   AF-A0A7J2TPA0-F1
#
_cell.length_a   1.000
_cell.length_b   1.000
_cell.length_c   1.000
_cell.angle_alpha   90.00
_cell.angle_beta   90.00
_cell.angle_gamma   90.00
#
_symmetry.space_group_name_H-M   'P 1'
#
loop_
_entity.id
_entity.type
_entity.pdbx_description
1 polymer ?
#
loop_
_entity_poly.entity_id
_entity_poly.type
_entity_poly.pdbx_seq_one_letter_code
_entity_poly.pdbx_strand_id
1 'polypeptide(L)'
;MTAGEIVVKPHEGTIALRNGFDKVWKALGKKGEANLRTDKKGTPFIAKAGIAQKGPHRGRRVILFFRNGTERARSYECCWGHYVNCNRTRIGMYCKTLDAYIWKEVAT
;
A
#
# COMPACT_ATOMS: atom_id res chain seq x y z
N MET A 1 -24.80 28.24 2.96
CA MET A 1 -23.84 27.48 3.78
C MET A 1 -23.11 26.53 2.86
N THR A 2 -21.92 26.89 2.37
CA THR A 2 -21.10 26.00 1.55
C THR A 2 -20.48 24.96 2.47
N ALA A 3 -20.72 23.68 2.22
CA ALA A 3 -20.02 22.59 2.89
C ALA A 3 -18.51 22.81 2.70
N GLY A 4 -17.77 23.04 3.78
CA GLY A 4 -16.32 23.21 3.73
C GLY A 4 -15.68 21.97 3.12
N GLU A 5 -14.80 22.15 2.13
CA GLU A 5 -14.05 21.06 1.52
C GLU A 5 -13.30 20.28 2.60
N ILE A 6 -13.58 18.98 2.71
CA ILE A 6 -12.78 18.09 3.56
C ILE A 6 -11.44 17.86 2.86
N VAL A 7 -10.43 18.64 3.24
CA VAL A 7 -9.06 18.48 2.73
C VAL A 7 -8.38 17.32 3.44
N VAL A 8 -8.32 16.16 2.79
CA VAL A 8 -7.56 15.00 3.27
C VAL A 8 -6.06 15.30 3.23
N LYS A 9 -5.37 15.14 4.36
CA LYS A 9 -3.93 15.40 4.47
C LYS A 9 -3.09 14.19 4.00
N PRO A 10 -1.88 14.42 3.46
CA PRO A 10 -0.91 13.35 3.29
C PRO A 10 -0.67 12.61 4.61
N HIS A 11 -0.55 11.28 4.57
CA HIS A 11 -0.32 10.45 5.76
C HIS A 11 -1.44 10.52 6.81
N GLU A 12 -2.63 11.00 6.43
CA GLU A 12 -3.77 11.05 7.32
C GLU A 12 -4.21 9.65 7.75
N GLY A 13 -4.48 9.52 9.06
CA GLY A 13 -4.94 8.30 9.71
C GLY A 13 -3.85 7.25 9.90
N THR A 14 -4.00 6.45 10.94
CA THR A 14 -3.05 5.37 11.31
C THR A 14 -3.72 4.01 11.20
N ILE A 15 -2.97 3.03 10.72
CA ILE A 15 -3.35 1.61 10.70
C ILE A 15 -2.30 0.78 11.42
N ALA A 16 -2.74 -0.09 12.31
CA ALA A 16 -1.88 -1.08 12.92
C ALA A 16 -1.53 -2.16 11.89
N LEU A 17 -0.23 -2.37 11.66
CA LEU A 17 0.34 -3.38 10.77
C LEU A 17 1.37 -4.19 11.56
N ARG A 18 1.50 -5.48 11.24
CA ARG A 18 2.37 -6.42 11.94
C ARG A 18 3.80 -6.38 11.42
N ASN A 19 3.98 -6.13 10.13
CA ASN A 19 5.27 -6.11 9.48
C ASN A 19 5.68 -4.67 9.15
N GLY A 20 6.97 -4.38 9.33
CA GLY A 20 7.57 -3.16 8.81
C GLY A 20 7.65 -3.17 7.27
N PHE A 21 7.72 -1.98 6.68
CA PHE A 21 7.77 -1.80 5.22
C PHE A 21 8.87 -2.61 4.55
N ASP A 22 10.09 -2.60 5.10
CA ASP A 22 11.24 -3.33 4.58
C ASP A 22 10.96 -4.84 4.40
N LYS A 23 10.37 -5.46 5.42
CA LYS A 23 10.04 -6.89 5.41
C LYS A 23 9.04 -7.22 4.30
N VAL A 24 7.98 -6.42 4.19
CA VAL A 24 6.93 -6.62 3.17
C VAL A 24 7.49 -6.40 1.77
N TRP A 25 8.27 -5.34 1.56
CA TRP A 25 8.89 -5.04 0.28
C TRP A 25 9.84 -6.16 -0.17
N LYS A 26 10.70 -6.66 0.72
CA LYS A 26 11.60 -7.79 0.44
C LYS A 26 10.84 -9.08 0.13
N ALA A 27 9.78 -9.37 0.89
CA ALA A 27 8.96 -10.56 0.67
C ALA A 27 8.26 -10.53 -0.71
N LEU A 28 7.71 -9.38 -1.10
CA LEU A 28 7.16 -9.17 -2.44
C LEU A 28 8.24 -9.27 -3.52
N GLY A 29 9.44 -8.72 -3.30
CA GLY A 29 10.55 -8.82 -4.25
C GLY A 29 10.96 -10.25 -4.56
N LYS A 30 10.88 -11.15 -3.58
CA LYS A 30 11.16 -12.59 -3.77
C LYS A 30 10.00 -13.33 -4.47
N LYS A 31 8.76 -12.98 -4.14
CA LYS A 31 7.55 -13.62 -4.70
C LYS A 31 7.19 -13.13 -6.10
N GLY A 32 7.63 -11.94 -6.49
CA GLY A 32 7.25 -11.25 -7.73
C GLY A 32 5.98 -10.42 -7.56
N GLU A 33 4.85 -11.05 -7.27
CA GLU A 33 3.57 -10.37 -7.03
C GLU A 33 2.67 -11.12 -6.05
N ALA A 34 1.69 -10.40 -5.48
CA ALA A 34 0.64 -10.99 -4.66
C ALA A 34 -0.74 -10.59 -5.19
N ASN A 35 -1.56 -11.60 -5.50
CA ASN A 35 -2.95 -11.42 -5.95
C ASN A 35 -3.88 -11.49 -4.73
N LEU A 36 -4.52 -10.37 -4.39
CA LEU A 36 -5.18 -10.15 -3.11
C LEU A 36 -6.57 -9.51 -3.25
N ARG A 37 -7.32 -9.45 -2.14
CA ARG A 37 -8.63 -8.80 -2.06
C ARG A 37 -8.79 -8.10 -0.70
N THR A 38 -9.22 -6.83 -0.70
CA THR A 38 -9.20 -5.96 0.49
C THR A 38 -10.04 -6.44 1.68
N ASP A 39 -11.08 -7.24 1.42
CA ASP A 39 -11.95 -7.91 2.41
C ASP A 39 -12.70 -9.08 1.72
N LYS A 40 -13.60 -9.78 2.44
CA LYS A 40 -14.35 -10.95 1.90
C LYS A 40 -15.16 -10.65 0.62
N LYS A 41 -15.63 -9.42 0.43
CA LYS A 41 -16.33 -8.95 -0.79
C LYS A 41 -15.57 -7.83 -1.51
N GLY A 42 -14.32 -7.61 -1.10
CA GLY A 42 -13.58 -6.40 -1.41
C GLY A 42 -13.07 -6.34 -2.85
N THR A 43 -12.34 -5.28 -3.14
CA THR A 43 -11.78 -5.05 -4.46
C THR A 43 -10.56 -5.95 -4.67
N PRO A 44 -10.51 -6.77 -5.74
CA PRO A 44 -9.31 -7.52 -6.09
C PRO A 44 -8.21 -6.57 -6.56
N PHE A 45 -6.97 -6.88 -6.19
CA PHE A 45 -5.80 -6.09 -6.56
C PHE A 45 -4.55 -6.95 -6.59
N ILE A 46 -3.51 -6.44 -7.26
CA ILE A 46 -2.17 -7.03 -7.29
C ILE A 46 -1.22 -6.10 -6.55
N ALA A 47 -0.40 -6.64 -5.65
CA ALA A 47 0.69 -5.92 -5.00
C ALA A 47 2.04 -6.35 -5.59
N LYS A 48 2.91 -5.37 -5.88
CA LYS A 48 4.27 -5.60 -6.38
C LYS A 48 5.28 -4.73 -5.64
N ALA A 49 6.48 -5.25 -5.39
CA ALA A 49 7.61 -4.44 -4.99
C ALA A 49 8.23 -3.77 -6.21
N GLY A 50 8.71 -2.54 -6.05
CA GLY A 50 9.43 -1.83 -7.10
C GLY A 50 10.30 -0.70 -6.57
N ILE A 51 10.92 0.01 -7.52
CA ILE A 51 11.67 1.25 -7.31
C ILE A 51 10.97 2.37 -8.06
N ALA A 52 10.71 3.48 -7.37
CA ALA A 52 10.03 4.61 -7.97
C ALA A 52 10.92 5.32 -9.00
N GLN A 53 10.40 5.46 -10.22
CA GLN A 53 11.16 6.02 -11.34
C GLN A 53 11.08 7.55 -11.45
N LYS A 54 10.07 8.17 -10.81
CA LYS A 54 9.78 9.60 -10.93
C LYS A 54 9.23 10.20 -9.64
N GLY A 55 9.25 11.53 -9.58
CA GLY A 55 8.71 12.32 -8.46
C GLY A 55 9.65 12.39 -7.25
N PRO A 56 9.18 12.96 -6.12
CA PRO A 56 10.00 13.21 -4.93
C PRO A 56 10.61 11.96 -4.28
N HIS A 57 10.05 10.77 -4.58
CA HIS A 57 10.55 9.49 -4.09
C HIS A 57 11.38 8.73 -5.13
N ARG A 58 11.85 9.37 -6.20
CA ARG A 58 12.67 8.71 -7.24
C ARG A 58 13.86 7.95 -6.62
N GLY A 59 14.10 6.73 -7.09
CA GLY A 59 15.14 5.84 -6.59
C GLY A 59 14.80 5.14 -5.27
N ARG A 60 13.68 5.48 -4.62
CA ARG A 60 13.25 4.87 -3.36
C ARG A 60 12.34 3.67 -3.61
N ARG A 61 12.34 2.76 -2.63
CA ARG A 61 11.48 1.57 -2.59
C ARG A 61 10.02 1.97 -2.53
N VAL A 62 9.19 1.22 -3.24
CA VAL A 62 7.74 1.42 -3.31
C VAL A 62 7.03 0.07 -3.40
N ILE A 63 5.84 0.00 -2.80
CA ILE A 63 4.86 -1.07 -3.04
C ILE A 63 3.78 -0.49 -3.95
N LEU A 64 3.54 -1.13 -5.09
CA LEU A 64 2.58 -0.71 -6.11
C LEU A 64 1.34 -1.58 -6.03
N PHE A 65 0.16 -0.97 -6.09
CA PHE A 65 -1.14 -1.64 -6.06
C PHE A 65 -1.86 -1.46 -7.40
N PHE A 66 -2.10 -2.56 -8.10
CA PHE A 66 -2.74 -2.58 -9.41
C PHE A 66 -4.15 -3.16 -9.35
N ARG A 67 -5.03 -2.64 -10.21
CA ARG A 67 -6.35 -3.21 -10.48
C ARG A 67 -6.59 -3.17 -11.98
N ASN A 68 -6.97 -4.31 -12.57
CA ASN A 68 -7.21 -4.45 -14.01
C ASN A 68 -6.03 -3.92 -14.84
N GLY A 69 -4.80 -4.28 -14.45
CA GLY A 69 -3.56 -3.83 -15.11
C GLY A 69 -3.16 -2.37 -14.86
N THR A 70 -4.00 -1.55 -14.23
CA THR A 70 -3.71 -0.13 -13.95
C THR A 70 -3.23 0.05 -12.51
N GLU A 71 -2.15 0.80 -12.31
CA GLU A 71 -1.74 1.24 -10.98
C GLU A 71 -2.80 2.18 -10.39
N ARG A 72 -3.39 1.80 -9.25
CA ARG A 72 -4.41 2.59 -8.56
C ARG A 72 -3.88 3.31 -7.34
N ALA A 73 -2.86 2.75 -6.70
CA ALA A 73 -2.24 3.35 -5.54
C ALA A 73 -0.82 2.83 -5.36
N ARG A 74 -0.07 3.51 -4.51
CA ARG A 74 1.27 3.11 -4.10
C ARG A 74 1.54 3.49 -2.66
N SER A 75 2.39 2.71 -1.99
CA SER A 75 2.86 2.99 -0.64
C SER A 75 4.39 3.08 -0.64
N TYR A 76 4.91 4.22 -0.20
CA TYR A 76 6.31 4.38 0.16
C TYR A 76 6.51 4.01 1.63
N GLU A 77 7.76 3.91 2.05
CA GLU A 77 8.10 3.63 3.45
C GLU A 77 7.44 4.61 4.44
N CYS A 78 7.42 5.90 4.13
CA CYS A 78 6.76 6.92 4.96
C CYS A 78 5.22 6.87 4.91
N CYS A 79 4.62 6.14 3.96
CA CYS A 79 3.17 5.94 3.89
C CYS A 79 2.72 4.65 4.57
N TRP A 80 3.66 3.75 4.85
CA TRP A 80 3.36 2.48 5.49
C TRP A 80 2.86 2.74 6.92
N GLY A 81 1.73 2.13 7.29
CA GLY A 81 1.09 2.42 8.57
C GLY A 81 0.08 3.58 8.53
N HIS A 82 -0.14 4.21 7.37
CA HIS A 82 -1.12 5.28 7.20
C HIS A 82 -2.33 4.87 6.33
N TYR A 83 -3.48 5.52 6.54
CA TYR A 83 -4.63 5.32 5.66
C TYR A 83 -4.45 5.98 4.29
N VAL A 84 -3.66 7.05 4.23
CA VAL A 84 -3.48 7.91 3.06
C VAL A 84 -2.00 8.06 2.73
N ASN A 85 -1.62 8.01 1.44
CA ASN A 85 -0.23 8.19 1.03
C ASN A 85 0.16 9.66 0.81
N CYS A 86 1.41 9.93 0.41
CA CYS A 86 1.89 11.29 0.11
C CYS A 86 1.02 12.05 -0.91
N ASN A 87 0.41 11.30 -1.84
CA ASN A 87 -0.41 11.83 -2.93
C ASN A 87 -1.91 11.88 -2.56
N ARG A 88 -2.25 11.84 -1.27
CA ARG A 88 -3.63 11.87 -0.77
C ARG A 88 -4.52 10.71 -1.27
N THR A 89 -3.90 9.61 -1.70
CA THR A 89 -4.61 8.40 -2.14
C THR A 89 -4.84 7.46 -0.95
N ARG A 90 -6.06 6.91 -0.81
CA ARG A 90 -6.36 5.90 0.20
C ARG A 90 -5.62 4.60 -0.09
N ILE A 91 -4.74 4.20 0.82
CA ILE A 91 -3.92 2.99 0.73
C ILE A 91 -4.13 2.01 1.88
N GLY A 92 -4.82 2.43 2.94
CA GLY A 92 -4.78 1.70 4.20
C GLY A 92 -5.32 0.27 4.11
N MET A 93 -6.39 0.04 3.34
CA MET A 93 -6.95 -1.30 3.14
C MET A 93 -6.01 -2.20 2.33
N TYR A 94 -5.36 -1.68 1.30
CA TYR A 94 -4.36 -2.44 0.54
C TYR A 94 -3.19 -2.87 1.44
N CYS A 95 -2.70 -1.94 2.28
CA CYS A 95 -1.61 -2.20 3.20
C CYS A 95 -2.00 -3.25 4.26
N LYS A 96 -3.19 -3.13 4.87
CA LYS A 96 -3.70 -4.10 5.85
C LYS A 96 -3.81 -5.52 5.27
N THR A 97 -4.39 -5.65 4.08
CA THR A 97 -4.54 -6.95 3.44
C THR A 97 -3.20 -7.57 3.07
N LEU A 98 -2.28 -6.77 2.50
CA LEU A 98 -0.95 -7.24 2.15
C LEU A 98 -0.16 -7.66 3.39
N ASP A 99 -0.19 -6.85 4.46
CA ASP A 99 0.45 -7.17 5.72
C ASP A 99 -0.05 -8.49 6.32
N ALA A 100 -1.37 -8.69 6.35
CA ALA A 100 -1.97 -9.92 6.85
C ALA A 100 -1.59 -11.14 6.00
N TYR A 101 -1.49 -10.98 4.68
CA TYR A 101 -1.02 -12.02 3.76
C TYR A 101 0.44 -12.41 4.06
N ILE A 102 1.34 -11.42 4.09
CA ILE A 102 2.76 -11.67 4.36
C ILE A 102 2.98 -12.23 5.77
N TRP A 103 2.20 -11.80 6.76
CA TRP A 103 2.27 -12.35 8.11
C TRP A 103 2.01 -13.87 8.13
N LYS A 104 0.98 -14.33 7.43
CA LYS A 104 0.62 -15.76 7.39
C LYS A 104 1.68 -16.61 6.68
N GLU A 105 2.24 -16.09 5.60
CA GLU A 105 3.24 -16.78 4.79
C GLU A 105 4.60 -16.98 5.50
N VAL A 106 4.92 -16.15 6.49
CA VAL A 106 6.18 -16.25 7.25
C VAL A 106 5.98 -17.00 8.57
N ALA A 107 4.74 -17.20 9.01
CA ALA A 107 4.40 -17.98 10.20
C ALA A 107 4.16 -19.48 9.90
N THR A 108 4.31 -19.88 8.64
CA THR A 108 4.23 -21.27 8.16
C THR A 108 5.61 -21.73 7.73
#